data_AF-A0A2D6L563-F1
#
_entry.id   AF-A0A2D6L563-F1
#
_cell.length_a   1.000
_cell.length_b   1.000
_cell.length_c   1.000
_cell.angle_alpha   90.00
_cell.angle_beta   90.00
_cell.angle_gamma   90.00
#
_symmetry.space_group_name_H-M   'P 1'
#
loop_
_entity.id
_entity.type
_entity.pdbx_description
1 polymer ?
#
loop_
_entity_poly.entity_id
_entity_poly.type
_entity_poly.pdbx_seq_one_letter_code
_entity_poly.pdbx_strand_id
1 'polypeptide(L)' 'KAKVNLTQAYKKASKLEPEAEWYLHHSKRMLICGSDVAENKKLSKMSLEKLISLL' A
#
# COMPACT_ATOMS: atom_id res chain seq x y z
N LYS A 1 8.48 16.80 11.14
CA LYS A 1 7.63 15.66 10.70
C LYS A 1 7.01 15.99 9.34
N ALA A 2 7.30 15.23 8.29
CA ALA A 2 6.68 15.46 6.97
C ALA A 2 5.17 15.17 7.00
N LYS A 3 4.35 16.12 6.52
CA LYS A 3 2.89 15.97 6.32
C LYS A 3 2.63 15.27 4.98
N VAL A 4 2.80 13.95 4.93
CA VAL A 4 2.52 13.16 3.72
C VAL A 4 1.11 12.58 3.81
N ASN A 5 0.32 12.72 2.74
CA ASN A 5 -1.02 12.15 2.63
C ASN A 5 -1.10 11.18 1.45
N LEU A 6 -1.03 9.88 1.72
CA LEU A 6 -1.03 8.82 0.71
C LEU A 6 -2.44 8.26 0.41
N THR A 7 -3.50 8.99 0.76
CA THR A 7 -4.89 8.51 0.55
C THR A 7 -5.19 8.21 -0.92
N GLN A 8 -4.69 9.02 -1.86
CA GLN A 8 -4.93 8.79 -3.29
C GLN A 8 -4.14 7.59 -3.81
N ALA A 9 -2.87 7.48 -3.45
CA ALA A 9 -2.05 6.32 -3.77
C ALA A 9 -2.70 5.03 -3.24
N TYR A 10 -3.22 5.04 -2.01
CA TYR A 10 -3.93 3.90 -1.42
C TYR A 10 -5.15 3.50 -2.26
N LYS A 11 -6.01 4.46 -2.62
CA LYS A 11 -7.19 4.19 -3.45
C LYS A 11 -6.83 3.63 -4.83
N LYS A 12 -5.73 4.10 -5.44
CA LYS A 12 -5.25 3.58 -6.72
C LYS A 12 -4.74 2.14 -6.55
N ALA A 13 -3.91 1.90 -5.53
CA ALA A 13 -3.33 0.59 -5.25
C ALA A 13 -4.40 -0.46 -4.96
N SER A 14 -5.39 -0.17 -4.10
CA SER A 14 -6.50 -1.07 -3.80
C SER A 14 -7.40 -1.37 -5.00
N LYS A 15 -7.45 -0.48 -6.00
CA LYS A 15 -8.18 -0.73 -7.25
C LYS A 15 -7.39 -1.61 -8.22
N LEU A 16 -6.08 -1.42 -8.28
CA LEU A 16 -5.19 -2.17 -9.18
C LEU A 16 -4.94 -3.59 -8.67
N GLU A 17 -4.82 -3.77 -7.36
CA GLU A 17 -4.63 -5.06 -6.71
C GLU A 17 -5.64 -5.22 -5.57
N PRO A 18 -6.91 -5.55 -5.89
CA PRO A 18 -7.95 -5.76 -4.87
C PRO A 18 -7.67 -6.97 -3.98
N GLU A 19 -6.88 -7.91 -4.48
CA GLU A 19 -6.45 -9.10 -3.76
C GLU A 19 -5.33 -8.79 -2.74
N ALA A 20 -4.58 -7.71 -2.91
CA ALA A 20 -3.48 -7.35 -2.02
C ALA A 20 -3.98 -6.56 -0.82
N GLU A 21 -3.52 -6.92 0.38
CA GLU A 21 -4.02 -6.30 1.61
C GLU A 21 -3.35 -4.97 1.95
N TRP A 22 -3.51 -3.95 1.10
CA TRP A 22 -3.00 -2.60 1.36
C TRP A 22 -3.57 -2.01 2.66
N TYR A 23 -2.73 -1.33 3.45
CA TYR A 23 -3.16 -0.63 4.67
C TYR A 23 -2.73 0.84 4.70
N LEU A 24 -3.70 1.71 5.01
CA LEU A 24 -3.49 3.13 5.22
C LEU A 24 -3.59 3.44 6.72
N HIS A 25 -2.46 3.77 7.34
CA HIS A 25 -2.42 4.18 8.74
C HIS A 25 -3.21 5.48 8.97
N HIS A 26 -3.77 5.68 10.16
CA HIS A 26 -4.56 6.87 10.48
C HIS A 26 -3.79 8.19 10.26
N SER A 27 -2.45 8.16 10.38
CA SER A 27 -1.57 9.28 10.06
C SER A 27 -1.37 9.53 8.55
N LYS A 28 -2.15 8.87 7.68
CA LYS A 28 -2.09 8.94 6.21
C LYS A 28 -0.78 8.46 5.57
N ARG A 29 -0.03 7.63 6.29
CA ARG A 29 1.12 6.89 5.77
C ARG A 29 0.65 5.52 5.29
N MET A 30 1.19 5.04 4.19
CA MET A 30 0.90 3.71 3.66
C MET A 30 1.94 2.73 4.21
N LEU A 31 1.48 1.62 4.75
CA LEU A 31 2.34 0.52 5.16
C LEU A 31 2.19 -0.56 4.08
N ILE A 32 3.31 -1.06 3.57
CA ILE A 32 3.32 -2.27 2.75
C ILE A 32 2.98 -3.40 3.72
N CYS A 33 1.78 -3.96 3.62
CA CYS A 33 1.44 -5.15 4.37
C CYS A 33 2.07 -6.35 3.69
N GLY A 34 3.03 -6.94 4.38
CA GLY A 34 3.78 -8.06 3.86
C GLY A 34 5.07 -8.27 4.60
N SER A 35 5.00 -8.42 5.92
CA SER A 35 6.05 -9.15 6.62
C SER A 35 5.61 -10.60 6.77
N ASP A 36 6.59 -11.50 6.74
CA ASP A 36 6.53 -12.93 7.08
C ASP A 36 5.68 -13.27 8.31
N VAL A 37 5.47 -12.31 9.21
CA VAL A 37 4.64 -12.43 10.42
C VAL A 37 3.12 -12.47 10.13
N ALA A 38 2.68 -12.17 8.91
CA ALA A 38 1.25 -12.10 8.56
C ALA A 38 0.85 -13.28 7.66
N GLU A 39 0.75 -14.46 8.29
CA GLU A 39 0.70 -15.81 7.68
C GLU A 39 -0.35 -16.01 6.56
N ASN A 40 -1.42 -15.19 6.53
CA ASN A 40 -2.50 -15.28 5.54
C ASN A 40 -2.64 -14.03 4.63
N LYS A 41 -1.71 -13.08 4.68
CA LYS A 41 -1.83 -11.86 3.88
C LYS A 41 -1.38 -12.08 2.44
N LYS A 42 -2.23 -11.69 1.49
CA LYS A 42 -1.86 -11.63 0.08
C LYS A 42 -0.96 -10.42 -0.16
N LEU A 43 0.28 -10.69 -0.53
CA LEU A 43 1.28 -9.70 -0.88
C LEU A 43 0.95 -9.02 -2.21
N SER A 44 1.27 -7.72 -2.30
CA SER A 44 1.33 -7.03 -3.58
C SER A 44 2.39 -7.66 -4.49
N LYS A 45 2.08 -7.76 -5.78
CA LYS A 45 3.04 -8.15 -6.83
C LYS A 45 3.50 -6.94 -7.64
N MET A 46 3.11 -5.74 -7.23
CA MET A 46 3.43 -4.49 -7.90
C MET A 46 4.94 -4.21 -7.82
N SER A 47 5.56 -3.89 -8.95
CA SER A 47 6.94 -3.44 -8.95
C SER A 47 7.09 -2.10 -8.23
N LEU A 48 8.28 -1.81 -7.72
CA LEU A 48 8.56 -0.54 -7.05
C LEU A 48 8.29 0.66 -7.96
N GLU A 49 8.66 0.56 -9.25
CA GLU A 49 8.44 1.62 -10.24
C GLU A 49 6.94 1.89 -10.42
N LYS A 50 6.14 0.83 -10.46
CA LYS A 50 4.69 0.96 -10.56
C LYS A 50 4.10 1.56 -9.29
N LEU A 51 4.61 1.20 -8.11
CA LEU A 51 4.21 1.79 -6.84
C LEU A 51 4.51 3.30 -6.78
N ILE A 52 5.70 3.71 -7.22
CA ILE A 52 6.10 5.11 -7.30
C ILE A 52 5.17 5.90 -8.23
N SER A 53 4.71 5.29 -9.34
CA SER A 53 3.76 5.93 -10.26
C SER A 53 2.38 6.23 -9.65
N LEU A 54 2.06 5.68 -8.48
CA LEU A 54 0.78 5.90 -7.79
C LEU A 54 0.78 7.13 -6.87
N LEU A 55 1.97 7.61 -6.48
CA LEU A 55 2.15 8.84 -5.69
C LEU A 55 1.59 10.06 -6.44
#